data_AF-A0A1L6JGJ4-F1
#
_entry.id   AF-A0A1L6JGJ4-F1
#
_cell.length_a   1.000
_cell.length_b   1.000
_cell.length_c   1.000
_cell.angle_alpha   90.00
_cell.angle_beta   90.00
_cell.angle_gamma   90.00
#
_symmetry.space_group_name_H-M   'P 1'
#
loop_
_entity.id
_entity.type
_entity.pdbx_description
1 polymer ?
#
loop_
_entity_poly.entity_id
_entity_poly.type
_entity_poly.pdbx_seq_one_letter_code
_entity_poly.pdbx_strand_id
1 'polypeptide(L)'
;MATAYDTSGVPRRSDDGFFLWSAFAMAAVLVAGFSLHLAAGRSSFGAPLYVHAHAFIFFGWVAIYCTQAVFATRGPLELHRRLGWVAVGWVVAMVVAGIGITVLRIRAGLTPFFFRPQHFLIANPLMVTLFAGLTVAAVRMRRRTDWHRRLHMCAMIALLGPGFGRLLPMPLMIPWSYQIASLPGLLFLAAGMIGDYRRDGRVHPAWWWGLGAFLGVMILTELIVYSPLGSAIYRAVTAGSPGAVAAPLDFAPFPSPMG
;
A
#
# COMPACT_ATOMS: atom_id res chain seq x y z
N MET A 1 -48.77 4.71 32.28
CA MET A 1 -48.29 3.94 31.12
C MET A 1 -46.80 4.21 31.00
N ALA A 2 -45.97 3.32 31.54
CA ALA A 2 -44.53 3.52 31.68
C ALA A 2 -43.82 3.13 30.37
N THR A 3 -43.11 4.08 29.76
CA THR A 3 -42.19 3.84 28.65
C THR A 3 -40.94 3.14 29.18
N ALA A 4 -40.74 1.88 28.80
CA ALA A 4 -39.51 1.15 29.09
C ALA A 4 -38.33 1.81 28.35
N TYR A 5 -37.32 2.22 29.11
CA TYR A 5 -35.99 2.48 28.57
C TYR A 5 -35.40 1.13 28.15
N ASP A 6 -35.07 0.98 26.87
CA ASP A 6 -34.26 -0.14 26.39
C ASP A 6 -32.85 0.00 26.98
N THR A 7 -32.57 -0.79 28.02
CA THR A 7 -31.27 -0.88 28.69
C THR A 7 -30.39 -1.98 28.11
N SER A 8 -30.55 -2.36 26.84
CA SER A 8 -29.57 -3.23 26.16
C SER A 8 -28.26 -2.49 25.82
N GLY A 9 -27.74 -1.71 26.77
CA GLY A 9 -26.41 -1.13 26.77
C GLY A 9 -25.33 -2.17 27.02
N VAL A 10 -25.31 -3.25 26.22
CA VAL A 10 -24.09 -4.04 26.08
C VAL A 10 -23.07 -3.10 25.44
N PRO A 11 -21.97 -2.73 26.11
CA PRO A 11 -20.96 -1.89 25.48
C PRO A 11 -20.46 -2.64 24.24
N ARG A 12 -20.73 -2.11 23.04
CA ARG A 12 -20.09 -2.64 21.82
C ARG A 12 -18.60 -2.63 22.10
N ARG A 13 -17.98 -3.81 22.16
CA ARG A 13 -16.53 -3.92 22.34
C ARG A 13 -15.85 -3.05 21.29
N SER A 14 -15.15 -2.00 21.73
CA SER A 14 -14.44 -1.11 20.83
C SER A 14 -13.51 -1.91 19.91
N ASP A 15 -13.51 -1.57 18.63
CA ASP A 15 -12.60 -2.09 17.61
C ASP A 15 -11.30 -1.30 17.53
N ASP A 16 -11.12 -0.28 18.36
CA ASP A 16 -10.02 0.68 18.24
C ASP A 16 -8.66 0.01 18.46
N GLY A 17 -8.58 -0.94 19.40
CA GLY A 17 -7.35 -1.72 19.63
C GLY A 17 -6.92 -2.55 18.42
N PHE A 18 -7.88 -3.10 17.65
CA PHE A 18 -7.57 -3.86 16.44
C PHE A 18 -6.93 -2.97 15.37
N PHE A 19 -7.50 -1.79 15.12
CA PHE A 19 -6.95 -0.86 14.13
C PHE A 19 -5.58 -0.31 14.54
N LEU A 20 -5.41 -0.01 15.84
CA LEU A 20 -4.13 0.45 16.39
C LEU A 20 -3.02 -0.58 16.18
N TRP A 21 -3.24 -1.83 16.60
CA TRP A 21 -2.23 -2.87 16.48
C TRP A 21 -2.00 -3.28 15.03
N SER A 22 -3.05 -3.28 14.20
CA SER A 22 -2.90 -3.50 12.76
C SER A 22 -2.03 -2.41 12.12
N ALA A 23 -2.16 -1.16 12.55
CA ALA A 23 -1.32 -0.07 12.04
C ALA A 23 0.16 -0.30 12.36
N PHE A 24 0.48 -0.69 13.58
CA PHE A 24 1.86 -1.03 13.95
C PHE A 24 2.38 -2.28 13.27
N ALA A 25 1.56 -3.32 13.11
CA ALA A 25 1.96 -4.54 12.40
C ALA A 25 2.26 -4.27 10.91
N MET A 26 1.43 -3.46 10.24
CA MET A 26 1.67 -3.03 8.86
C MET A 26 2.91 -2.14 8.74
N ALA A 27 3.14 -1.24 9.69
CA ALA A 27 4.38 -0.46 9.77
C ALA A 27 5.61 -1.36 9.96
N ALA A 28 5.50 -2.38 10.82
CA ALA A 28 6.57 -3.35 11.06
C ALA A 28 6.92 -4.14 9.79
N VAL A 29 5.93 -4.56 8.98
CA VAL A 29 6.18 -5.20 7.68
C VAL A 29 7.04 -4.32 6.77
N LEU A 30 6.71 -3.03 6.67
CA LEU A 30 7.48 -2.09 5.85
C LEU A 30 8.88 -1.86 6.41
N VAL A 31 9.01 -1.55 7.71
CA VAL A 31 10.31 -1.29 8.34
C VAL A 31 11.20 -2.52 8.28
N ALA A 32 10.68 -3.71 8.57
CA ALA A 32 11.45 -4.96 8.55
C ALA A 32 11.96 -5.28 7.13
N GLY A 33 11.12 -5.16 6.11
CA GLY A 33 11.53 -5.43 4.73
C GLY A 33 12.66 -4.51 4.26
N PHE A 34 12.56 -3.21 4.51
CA PHE A 34 13.61 -2.27 4.13
C PHE A 34 14.87 -2.41 4.97
N SER A 35 14.74 -2.67 6.28
CA SER A 35 15.89 -2.90 7.17
C SER A 35 16.67 -4.15 6.79
N LEU A 36 15.97 -5.24 6.44
CA LEU A 36 16.59 -6.48 5.97
C LEU A 36 17.42 -6.23 4.70
N HIS A 37 16.90 -5.48 3.74
CA HIS A 37 17.62 -5.17 2.50
C HIS A 37 18.83 -4.25 2.74
N LEU A 38 18.74 -3.32 3.68
CA LEU A 38 19.88 -2.51 4.10
C LEU A 38 20.97 -3.37 4.77
N ALA A 39 20.58 -4.22 5.73
CA ALA A 39 21.49 -5.13 6.42
C ALA A 39 22.15 -6.15 5.48
N ALA A 40 21.42 -6.59 4.44
CA ALA A 40 21.92 -7.50 3.42
C ALA A 40 22.73 -6.81 2.31
N GLY A 41 23.02 -5.50 2.41
CA GLY A 41 23.79 -4.75 1.40
C GLY A 41 23.06 -4.53 0.07
N ARG A 42 21.78 -4.91 -0.04
CA ARG A 42 20.95 -4.74 -1.25
C ARG A 42 20.38 -3.33 -1.39
N SER A 43 20.61 -2.49 -0.39
CA SER A 43 20.22 -1.08 -0.34
C SER A 43 21.33 -0.29 0.36
N SER A 44 21.51 0.98 -0.01
CA SER A 44 22.59 1.81 0.49
C SER A 44 22.16 3.27 0.59
N PHE A 45 22.75 4.00 1.54
CA PHE A 45 22.57 5.45 1.65
C PHE A 45 23.26 6.23 0.53
N GLY A 46 24.13 5.60 -0.26
CA GLY A 46 24.69 6.17 -1.50
C GLY A 46 23.69 6.25 -2.67
N ALA A 47 22.41 5.90 -2.46
CA ALA A 47 21.38 6.03 -3.48
C ALA A 47 21.15 7.50 -3.90
N PRO A 48 20.70 7.76 -5.15
CA PRO A 48 20.39 9.11 -5.60
C PRO A 48 19.35 9.83 -4.72
N LEU A 49 19.42 11.16 -4.67
CA LEU A 49 18.55 11.99 -3.81
C LEU A 49 17.05 11.72 -4.00
N TYR A 50 16.60 11.43 -5.22
CA TYR A 50 15.19 11.14 -5.49
C TYR A 50 14.70 9.86 -4.79
N VAL A 51 15.59 8.90 -4.51
CA VAL A 51 15.27 7.68 -3.76
C VAL A 51 15.05 8.03 -2.28
N HIS A 52 15.91 8.90 -1.72
CA HIS A 52 15.77 9.39 -0.35
C HIS A 52 14.51 10.23 -0.17
N ALA A 53 14.19 11.11 -1.13
CA ALA A 53 12.95 11.88 -1.12
C ALA A 53 11.72 10.97 -1.15
N HIS A 54 11.71 9.95 -2.02
CA HIS A 54 10.66 8.93 -2.04
C HIS A 54 10.55 8.20 -0.69
N ALA A 55 11.68 7.75 -0.13
CA ALA A 55 11.69 7.06 1.16
C ALA A 55 11.16 7.94 2.30
N PHE A 56 11.59 9.20 2.38
CA PHE A 56 11.12 10.17 3.38
C PHE A 56 9.61 10.39 3.28
N ILE A 57 9.09 10.55 2.06
CA ILE A 57 7.65 10.76 1.84
C ILE A 57 6.85 9.52 2.27
N PHE A 58 7.27 8.31 1.87
CA PHE A 58 6.52 7.10 2.17
C PHE A 58 6.66 6.65 3.63
N PHE A 59 7.85 6.70 4.23
CA PHE A 59 8.00 6.41 5.66
C PHE A 59 7.43 7.52 6.55
N GLY A 60 7.42 8.78 6.08
CA GLY A 60 6.67 9.87 6.70
C GLY A 60 5.17 9.56 6.75
N TRP A 61 4.60 8.98 5.69
CA TRP A 61 3.22 8.50 5.72
C TRP A 61 2.99 7.37 6.73
N VAL A 62 3.91 6.39 6.83
CA VAL A 62 3.81 5.32 7.84
C VAL A 62 3.74 5.93 9.25
N ALA A 63 4.62 6.90 9.55
CA ALA A 63 4.61 7.62 10.82
C ALA A 63 3.26 8.35 11.03
N ILE A 64 2.80 9.12 10.04
CA ILE A 64 1.49 9.80 10.08
C ILE A 64 0.37 8.80 10.37
N TYR A 65 0.31 7.68 9.65
CA TYR A 65 -0.72 6.66 9.80
C TYR A 65 -0.74 6.04 11.20
N CYS A 66 0.42 5.67 11.74
CA CYS A 66 0.53 5.17 13.11
C CYS A 66 0.12 6.23 14.15
N THR A 67 0.57 7.47 13.99
CA THR A 67 0.19 8.57 14.87
C THR A 67 -1.31 8.86 14.81
N GLN A 68 -1.92 8.80 13.62
CA GLN A 68 -3.36 8.93 13.43
C GLN A 68 -4.14 7.84 14.17
N ALA A 69 -3.67 6.58 14.10
CA ALA A 69 -4.26 5.47 14.85
C ALA A 69 -4.13 5.67 16.36
N VAL A 70 -2.96 6.11 16.85
CA VAL A 70 -2.75 6.42 18.28
C VAL A 70 -3.70 7.52 18.75
N PHE A 71 -3.82 8.62 18.01
CA PHE A 71 -4.72 9.71 18.38
C PHE A 71 -6.19 9.31 18.32
N ALA A 72 -6.59 8.46 17.37
CA ALA A 72 -7.96 7.97 17.27
C ALA A 72 -8.33 7.02 18.43
N THR A 73 -7.40 6.20 18.93
CA THR A 73 -7.68 5.19 19.97
C THR A 73 -7.53 5.73 21.39
N ARG A 74 -6.49 6.53 21.65
CA ARG A 74 -6.11 6.90 23.03
C ARG A 74 -5.60 8.33 23.19
N GLY A 75 -5.57 9.12 22.12
CA GLY A 75 -5.02 10.47 22.14
C GLY A 75 -6.07 11.57 21.90
N PRO A 76 -5.62 12.83 21.83
CA PRO A 76 -6.52 13.96 21.60
C PRO A 76 -7.05 13.95 20.16
N LEU A 77 -8.37 13.83 20.00
CA LEU A 77 -9.04 13.87 18.68
C LEU A 77 -8.82 15.19 17.93
N GLU A 78 -8.50 16.28 18.62
CA GLU A 78 -8.11 17.53 17.97
C GLU A 78 -6.81 17.37 17.17
N LEU A 79 -5.78 16.72 17.72
CA LEU A 79 -4.53 16.47 16.99
C LEU A 79 -4.74 15.49 15.83
N HIS A 80 -5.60 14.47 16.00
CA HIS A 80 -6.03 13.60 14.91
C HIS A 80 -6.56 14.42 13.72
N ARG A 81 -7.46 15.37 13.97
CA ARG A 81 -8.05 16.23 12.93
C ARG A 81 -7.03 17.17 12.30
N ARG A 82 -6.18 17.84 13.10
CA ARG A 82 -5.14 18.76 12.58
C ARG A 82 -4.13 18.02 11.72
N LEU A 83 -3.56 16.93 12.23
CA LEU A 83 -2.64 16.08 11.47
C LEU A 83 -3.34 15.43 10.26
N GLY A 84 -4.66 15.22 10.32
CA GLY A 84 -5.43 14.63 9.22
C GLY A 84 -5.44 15.51 7.98
N TRP A 85 -5.50 16.83 8.15
CA TRP A 85 -5.40 17.78 7.03
C TRP A 85 -3.98 17.83 6.44
N VAL A 86 -2.95 17.74 7.28
CA VAL A 86 -1.56 17.56 6.81
C VAL A 86 -1.45 16.27 6.00
N ALA A 87 -2.03 15.17 6.48
CA ALA A 87 -2.04 13.88 5.81
C ALA A 87 -2.71 13.97 4.42
N VAL A 88 -3.81 14.71 4.27
CA VAL A 88 -4.47 14.92 2.97
C VAL A 88 -3.52 15.58 1.96
N GLY A 89 -2.80 16.62 2.36
CA GLY A 89 -1.76 17.22 1.52
C GLY A 89 -0.60 16.26 1.22
N TRP A 90 -0.22 15.46 2.21
CA TRP A 90 0.85 14.46 2.09
C TRP A 90 0.54 13.37 1.05
N VAL A 91 -0.72 12.95 0.91
CA VAL A 91 -1.15 11.99 -0.12
C VAL A 91 -0.80 12.48 -1.53
N VAL A 92 -0.92 13.79 -1.80
CA VAL A 92 -0.55 14.36 -3.11
C VAL A 92 0.95 14.16 -3.36
N ALA A 93 1.78 14.44 -2.35
CA ALA A 93 3.23 14.20 -2.44
C ALA A 93 3.55 12.71 -2.67
N MET A 94 2.81 11.80 -2.02
CA MET A 94 2.98 10.35 -2.23
C MET A 94 2.63 9.90 -3.65
N VAL A 95 1.55 10.40 -4.23
CA VAL A 95 1.17 10.04 -5.61
C VAL A 95 2.24 10.51 -6.59
N VAL A 96 2.67 11.77 -6.48
CA VAL A 96 3.72 12.33 -7.34
C VAL A 96 5.04 11.56 -7.16
N ALA A 97 5.48 11.34 -5.91
CA ALA A 97 6.72 10.64 -5.63
C ALA A 97 6.68 9.15 -6.03
N GLY A 98 5.53 8.48 -5.87
CA GLY A 98 5.33 7.06 -6.22
C GLY A 98 5.35 6.82 -7.73
N ILE A 99 4.70 7.69 -8.50
CA ILE A 99 4.76 7.64 -9.97
C ILE A 99 6.16 8.03 -10.43
N GLY A 100 6.72 9.12 -9.89
CA GLY A 100 8.04 9.63 -10.23
C GLY A 100 9.16 8.60 -10.02
N ILE A 101 9.22 7.95 -8.83
CA ILE A 101 10.24 6.93 -8.57
C ILE A 101 10.13 5.76 -9.55
N THR A 102 8.90 5.36 -9.90
CA THR A 102 8.66 4.24 -10.82
C THR A 102 9.21 4.57 -12.21
N VAL A 103 8.87 5.75 -12.73
CA VAL A 103 9.36 6.23 -14.03
C VAL A 103 10.88 6.36 -14.04
N LEU A 104 11.47 6.96 -13.01
CA LEU A 104 12.93 7.13 -12.92
C LEU A 104 13.67 5.79 -12.88
N ARG A 105 13.18 4.82 -12.09
CA ARG A 105 13.77 3.48 -11.99
C ARG A 105 13.64 2.70 -13.30
N ILE A 106 12.48 2.76 -13.95
CA ILE A 106 12.24 2.10 -15.24
C ILE A 106 13.13 2.69 -16.33
N ARG A 107 13.21 4.02 -16.44
CA ARG A 107 14.09 4.70 -17.40
C ARG A 107 15.56 4.38 -17.17
N ALA A 108 15.97 4.16 -15.92
CA ALA A 108 17.33 3.75 -15.58
C ALA A 108 17.61 2.25 -15.83
N GLY A 109 16.61 1.44 -16.21
CA GLY A 109 16.76 -0.02 -16.35
C GLY A 109 16.92 -0.75 -15.01
N LEU A 110 16.46 -0.14 -13.91
CA LEU A 110 16.66 -0.62 -12.54
C LEU A 110 15.40 -1.27 -11.93
N THR A 111 14.56 -1.88 -12.76
CA THR A 111 13.48 -2.74 -12.28
C THR A 111 14.08 -3.90 -11.48
N PRO A 112 13.55 -4.25 -10.30
CA PRO A 112 13.99 -5.46 -9.61
C PRO A 112 13.83 -6.67 -10.54
N PHE A 113 14.87 -7.49 -10.66
CA PHE A 113 14.95 -8.54 -11.71
C PHE A 113 13.83 -9.58 -11.66
N PHE A 114 13.20 -9.76 -10.49
CA PHE A 114 12.05 -10.63 -10.28
C PHE A 114 10.70 -9.99 -10.68
N PHE A 115 10.70 -8.78 -11.23
CA PHE A 115 9.53 -8.18 -11.88
C PHE A 115 9.79 -7.94 -13.35
N ARG A 116 8.75 -8.09 -14.17
CA ARG A 116 8.74 -7.62 -15.56
C ARG A 116 8.69 -6.08 -15.57
N PRO A 117 9.55 -5.38 -16.34
CA PRO A 117 9.58 -3.92 -16.39
C PRO A 117 8.23 -3.26 -16.68
N GLN A 118 7.50 -3.75 -17.68
CA GLN A 118 6.18 -3.20 -18.04
C GLN A 118 5.16 -3.44 -16.93
N HIS A 119 5.19 -4.62 -16.29
CA HIS A 119 4.31 -4.91 -15.15
C HIS A 119 4.59 -3.95 -13.99
N PHE A 120 5.87 -3.78 -13.63
CA PHE A 120 6.29 -2.83 -12.60
C PHE A 120 5.88 -1.38 -12.91
N LEU A 121 6.01 -0.94 -14.18
CA LEU A 121 5.62 0.40 -14.60
C LEU A 121 4.12 0.67 -14.45
N ILE A 122 3.26 -0.32 -14.73
CA ILE A 122 1.81 -0.16 -14.67
C ILE A 122 1.27 -0.36 -13.25
N ALA A 123 1.73 -1.40 -12.55
CA ALA A 123 1.21 -1.78 -11.26
C ALA A 123 1.41 -0.70 -10.17
N ASN A 124 2.62 -0.11 -10.09
CA ASN A 124 2.95 0.83 -9.02
C ASN A 124 2.10 2.13 -9.07
N PRO A 125 1.95 2.82 -10.22
CA PRO A 125 1.03 3.95 -10.35
C PRO A 125 -0.42 3.63 -10.03
N LEU A 126 -0.92 2.46 -10.46
CA LEU A 126 -2.31 2.07 -10.19
C LEU A 126 -2.52 1.78 -8.69
N MET A 127 -1.58 1.12 -8.02
CA MET A 127 -1.66 0.84 -6.59
C MET A 127 -1.55 2.10 -5.72
N VAL A 128 -0.67 3.05 -6.05
CA VAL A 128 -0.62 4.34 -5.31
C VAL A 128 -1.87 5.18 -5.57
N THR A 129 -2.47 5.07 -6.77
CA THR A 129 -3.75 5.72 -7.08
C THR A 129 -4.91 5.07 -6.32
N LEU A 130 -4.92 3.75 -6.17
CA LEU A 130 -5.87 3.04 -5.31
C LEU A 130 -5.77 3.51 -3.87
N PHE A 131 -4.56 3.58 -3.33
CA PHE A 131 -4.30 4.10 -1.99
C PHE A 131 -4.88 5.52 -1.82
N ALA A 132 -4.62 6.41 -2.78
CA ALA A 132 -5.14 7.78 -2.74
C ALA A 132 -6.66 7.81 -2.83
N GLY A 133 -7.27 7.03 -3.73
CA GLY A 133 -8.71 6.94 -3.89
C GLY A 133 -9.42 6.41 -2.64
N LEU A 134 -8.91 5.34 -2.03
CA LEU A 134 -9.42 4.79 -0.77
C LEU A 134 -9.24 5.79 0.39
N THR A 135 -8.13 6.51 0.44
CA THR A 135 -7.89 7.57 1.42
C THR A 135 -8.89 8.72 1.27
N VAL A 136 -9.14 9.19 0.04
CA VAL A 136 -10.16 10.21 -0.23
C VAL A 136 -11.54 9.73 0.18
N ALA A 137 -11.90 8.48 -0.14
CA ALA A 137 -13.16 7.88 0.29
C ALA A 137 -13.26 7.83 1.82
N ALA A 138 -12.19 7.43 2.52
CA ALA A 138 -12.13 7.41 3.97
C ALA A 138 -12.34 8.81 4.58
N VAL A 139 -11.68 9.83 4.05
CA VAL A 139 -11.81 11.24 4.52
C VAL A 139 -13.21 11.80 4.23
N ARG A 140 -13.82 11.45 3.10
CA ARG A 140 -15.23 11.79 2.82
C ARG A 140 -16.16 11.16 3.86
N MET A 141 -15.85 9.95 4.30
CA MET A 141 -16.58 9.24 5.36
C MET A 141 -16.14 9.61 6.78
N ARG A 142 -15.39 10.68 7.03
CA ARG A 142 -14.91 11.07 8.38
C ARG A 142 -16.00 11.24 9.46
N ARG A 143 -17.27 11.43 9.07
CA ARG A 143 -18.42 11.48 9.99
C ARG A 143 -19.04 10.10 10.27
N ARG A 144 -18.66 9.07 9.50
CA ARG A 144 -19.02 7.65 9.65
C ARG A 144 -17.73 6.89 10.01
N THR A 145 -17.37 6.94 11.30
CA THR A 145 -16.04 6.50 11.77
C THR A 145 -15.79 5.01 11.55
N ASP A 146 -16.84 4.19 11.53
CA ASP A 146 -16.88 2.79 11.11
C ASP A 146 -16.33 2.59 9.69
N TRP A 147 -16.80 3.39 8.72
CA TRP A 147 -16.31 3.42 7.35
C TRP A 147 -14.90 4.00 7.25
N HIS A 148 -14.67 5.15 7.91
CA HIS A 148 -13.42 5.89 7.85
C HIS A 148 -12.20 5.03 8.15
N ARG A 149 -12.19 4.34 9.30
CA ARG A 149 -11.04 3.52 9.72
C ARG A 149 -10.82 2.28 8.86
N ARG A 150 -11.90 1.63 8.40
CA ARG A 150 -11.83 0.44 7.53
C ARG A 150 -11.27 0.81 6.16
N LEU A 151 -11.75 1.89 5.56
CA LEU A 151 -11.26 2.37 4.28
C LEU A 151 -9.79 2.84 4.37
N HIS A 152 -9.39 3.52 5.43
CA HIS A 152 -7.98 3.88 5.64
C HIS A 152 -7.08 2.65 5.82
N MET A 153 -7.55 1.61 6.51
CA MET A 153 -6.82 0.35 6.62
C MET A 153 -6.67 -0.32 5.25
N CYS A 154 -7.73 -0.39 4.44
CA CYS A 154 -7.66 -0.88 3.06
C CYS A 154 -6.68 -0.06 2.21
N ALA A 155 -6.65 1.27 2.38
CA ALA A 155 -5.68 2.13 1.71
C ALA A 155 -4.25 1.77 2.11
N MET A 156 -3.98 1.58 3.40
CA MET A 156 -2.66 1.19 3.89
C MET A 156 -2.22 -0.19 3.35
N ILE A 157 -3.15 -1.14 3.26
CA ILE A 157 -2.90 -2.47 2.69
C ILE A 157 -2.38 -2.38 1.24
N ALA A 158 -2.91 -1.45 0.44
CA ALA A 158 -2.46 -1.22 -0.94
C ALA A 158 -0.98 -0.80 -1.04
N LEU A 159 -0.38 -0.32 0.06
CA LEU A 159 1.01 0.12 0.12
C LEU A 159 1.97 -0.96 0.66
N LEU A 160 1.49 -2.15 1.04
CA LEU A 160 2.33 -3.18 1.66
C LEU A 160 3.19 -3.98 0.69
N GLY A 161 2.86 -3.96 -0.61
CA GLY A 161 3.56 -4.73 -1.64
C GLY A 161 5.09 -4.61 -1.59
N PRO A 162 5.66 -3.38 -1.53
CA PRO A 162 7.10 -3.19 -1.38
C PRO A 162 7.72 -3.78 -0.10
N GLY A 163 6.97 -3.86 1.00
CA GLY A 163 7.43 -4.50 2.24
C GLY A 163 7.54 -6.02 2.07
N PHE A 164 6.47 -6.66 1.62
CA PHE A 164 6.46 -8.11 1.36
C PHE A 164 7.43 -8.53 0.27
N GLY A 165 7.57 -7.74 -0.80
CA GLY A 165 8.56 -7.94 -1.86
C GLY A 165 10.01 -7.92 -1.39
N ARG A 166 10.27 -7.46 -0.17
CA ARG A 166 11.60 -7.48 0.47
C ARG A 166 11.75 -8.56 1.54
N LEU A 167 10.65 -9.05 2.11
CA LEU A 167 10.65 -10.07 3.16
C LEU A 167 10.58 -11.49 2.60
N LEU A 168 9.86 -11.67 1.49
CA LEU A 168 9.65 -12.96 0.87
C LEU A 168 10.77 -13.29 -0.13
N PRO A 169 11.04 -14.58 -0.41
CA PRO A 169 12.08 -14.99 -1.36
C PRO A 169 11.61 -14.79 -2.82
N MET A 170 11.39 -13.54 -3.22
CA MET A 170 10.85 -13.14 -4.52
C MET A 170 11.49 -13.78 -5.76
N PRO A 171 12.81 -14.08 -5.79
CA PRO A 171 13.41 -14.74 -6.94
C PRO A 171 12.87 -16.16 -7.19
N LEU A 172 12.44 -16.86 -6.14
CA LEU A 172 11.81 -18.19 -6.23
C LEU A 172 10.32 -18.11 -6.59
N MET A 173 9.77 -16.89 -6.69
CA MET A 173 8.34 -16.64 -6.88
C MET A 173 8.00 -16.23 -8.31
N ILE A 174 8.99 -16.15 -9.20
CA ILE A 174 8.80 -15.92 -10.63
C ILE A 174 7.95 -17.06 -11.23
N PRO A 175 6.95 -16.79 -12.08
CA PRO A 175 6.58 -15.48 -12.64
C PRO A 175 5.53 -14.69 -11.83
N TRP A 176 5.14 -15.18 -10.65
CA TRP A 176 4.04 -14.66 -9.82
C TRP A 176 4.46 -13.62 -8.77
N SER A 177 5.66 -13.05 -8.89
CA SER A 177 6.23 -12.15 -7.88
C SER A 177 5.34 -10.94 -7.58
N TYR A 178 4.59 -10.41 -8.57
CA TYR A 178 3.66 -9.30 -8.35
C TYR A 178 2.51 -9.68 -7.40
N GLN A 179 1.84 -10.79 -7.70
CA GLN A 179 0.70 -11.28 -6.93
C GLN A 179 1.17 -11.67 -5.53
N ILE A 180 2.31 -12.36 -5.42
CA ILE A 180 2.85 -12.83 -4.13
C ILE A 180 3.37 -11.67 -3.27
N ALA A 181 3.87 -10.58 -3.87
CA ALA A 181 4.18 -9.38 -3.10
C ALA A 181 2.92 -8.63 -2.62
N SER A 182 1.84 -8.64 -3.41
CA SER A 182 0.65 -7.80 -3.15
C SER A 182 -0.39 -8.48 -2.24
N LEU A 183 -0.69 -9.75 -2.49
CA LEU A 183 -1.78 -10.48 -1.85
C LEU A 183 -1.62 -10.71 -0.33
N PRO A 184 -0.42 -10.88 0.25
CA PRO A 184 -0.28 -11.09 1.70
C PRO A 184 -0.85 -9.94 2.54
N GLY A 185 -0.91 -8.72 2.00
CA GLY A 185 -1.58 -7.59 2.66
C GLY A 185 -3.06 -7.84 2.94
N LEU A 186 -3.73 -8.66 2.12
CA LEU A 186 -5.14 -9.03 2.31
C LEU A 186 -5.36 -9.89 3.57
N LEU A 187 -4.32 -10.44 4.19
CA LEU A 187 -4.45 -11.09 5.50
C LEU A 187 -4.91 -10.10 6.59
N PHE A 188 -4.45 -8.85 6.54
CA PHE A 188 -4.92 -7.79 7.43
C PHE A 188 -6.40 -7.45 7.17
N LEU A 189 -6.81 -7.43 5.90
CA LEU A 189 -8.20 -7.22 5.51
C LEU A 189 -9.09 -8.36 6.01
N ALA A 190 -8.67 -9.61 5.79
CA ALA A 190 -9.37 -10.81 6.24
C ALA A 190 -9.48 -10.84 7.78
N ALA A 191 -8.41 -10.48 8.50
CA ALA A 191 -8.44 -10.34 9.95
C ALA A 191 -9.48 -9.29 10.41
N GLY A 192 -9.60 -8.18 9.69
CA GLY A 192 -10.62 -7.15 9.93
C GLY A 192 -12.05 -7.67 9.69
N MET A 193 -12.27 -8.39 8.58
CA MET A 193 -13.56 -9.02 8.29
C MET A 193 -13.96 -10.05 9.34
N ILE A 194 -13.03 -10.92 9.74
CA ILE A 194 -13.24 -11.91 10.79
C ILE A 194 -13.53 -11.22 12.13
N GLY A 195 -12.80 -10.14 12.45
CA GLY A 195 -13.02 -9.34 13.64
C GLY A 195 -14.42 -8.73 13.70
N ASP A 196 -14.91 -8.18 12.59
CA ASP A 196 -16.26 -7.65 12.48
C ASP A 196 -17.32 -8.73 12.63
N TYR A 197 -17.15 -9.85 11.91
CA TYR A 197 -18.07 -10.98 12.00
C TYR A 197 -18.16 -11.54 13.42
N ARG A 198 -17.03 -11.68 14.11
CA ARG A 198 -16.98 -12.17 15.50
C ARG A 198 -17.61 -11.21 16.50
N ARG A 199 -17.54 -9.90 16.25
CA ARG A 199 -18.09 -8.88 17.17
C ARG A 199 -19.58 -8.63 16.94
N ASP A 200 -19.98 -8.52 15.68
CA ASP A 200 -21.29 -7.98 15.26
C ASP A 200 -22.13 -9.00 14.49
N GLY A 201 -21.63 -10.22 14.26
CA GLY A 201 -22.30 -11.26 13.44
C GLY A 201 -22.34 -10.95 11.94
N ARG A 202 -21.73 -9.84 11.50
CA ARG A 202 -21.76 -9.36 10.11
C ARG A 202 -20.44 -8.68 9.75
N VAL A 203 -20.01 -8.87 8.51
CA VAL A 203 -18.84 -8.16 7.95
C VAL A 203 -19.28 -6.78 7.47
N HIS A 204 -18.57 -5.73 7.90
CA HIS A 204 -18.91 -4.38 7.49
C HIS A 204 -18.68 -4.16 5.96
N PRO A 205 -19.60 -3.49 5.23
CA PRO A 205 -19.50 -3.33 3.77
C PRO A 205 -18.21 -2.68 3.26
N ALA A 206 -17.60 -1.79 4.06
CA ALA A 206 -16.33 -1.14 3.71
C ALA A 206 -15.20 -2.14 3.35
N TRP A 207 -15.18 -3.32 3.96
CA TRP A 207 -14.18 -4.35 3.64
C TRP A 207 -14.35 -4.89 2.23
N TRP A 208 -15.59 -5.12 1.79
CA TRP A 208 -15.89 -5.59 0.45
C TRP A 208 -15.54 -4.53 -0.61
N TRP A 209 -15.79 -3.26 -0.33
CA TRP A 209 -15.34 -2.16 -1.20
C TRP A 209 -13.82 -2.09 -1.29
N GLY A 210 -13.11 -2.24 -0.17
CA GLY A 210 -11.65 -2.28 -0.15
C GLY A 210 -11.09 -3.47 -0.93
N LEU A 211 -11.63 -4.68 -0.69
CA LEU A 211 -11.24 -5.90 -1.37
C LEU A 211 -11.52 -5.83 -2.87
N GLY A 212 -12.72 -5.40 -3.25
CA GLY A 212 -13.13 -5.25 -4.63
C GLY A 212 -12.29 -4.22 -5.38
N ALA A 213 -11.99 -3.07 -4.76
CA ALA A 213 -11.11 -2.07 -5.36
C ALA A 213 -9.67 -2.57 -5.53
N PHE A 214 -9.14 -3.29 -4.53
CA PHE A 214 -7.80 -3.88 -4.59
C PHE A 214 -7.68 -4.93 -5.70
N LEU A 215 -8.58 -5.92 -5.69
CA LEU A 215 -8.60 -6.96 -6.73
C LEU A 215 -8.91 -6.38 -8.12
N GLY A 216 -9.80 -5.38 -8.18
CA GLY A 216 -10.11 -4.65 -9.40
C GLY A 216 -8.88 -3.97 -10.00
N VAL A 217 -8.04 -3.35 -9.17
CA VAL A 217 -6.76 -2.77 -9.64
C VAL A 217 -5.76 -3.85 -10.05
N MET A 218 -5.70 -4.99 -9.37
CA MET A 218 -4.87 -6.10 -9.83
C MET A 218 -5.30 -6.61 -11.21
N ILE A 219 -6.60 -6.80 -11.43
CA ILE A 219 -7.14 -7.24 -12.72
C ILE A 219 -6.88 -6.17 -13.80
N LEU A 220 -7.16 -4.90 -13.49
CA LEU A 220 -6.89 -3.78 -14.40
C LEU A 220 -5.42 -3.70 -14.79
N THR A 221 -4.52 -3.97 -13.84
CA THR A 221 -3.07 -4.04 -14.10
C THR A 221 -2.77 -5.11 -15.15
N GLU A 222 -3.23 -6.35 -14.97
CA GLU A 222 -2.99 -7.42 -15.93
C GLU A 222 -3.59 -7.12 -17.32
N LEU A 223 -4.80 -6.55 -17.35
CA LEU A 223 -5.47 -6.14 -18.60
C LEU A 223 -4.64 -5.08 -19.35
N ILE A 224 -4.09 -4.09 -18.66
CA ILE A 224 -3.26 -3.06 -19.29
C ILE A 224 -1.91 -3.65 -19.70
N VAL A 225 -1.26 -4.42 -18.83
CA VAL A 225 0.08 -4.99 -19.06
C VAL A 225 0.11 -5.89 -20.30
N TYR A 226 -0.90 -6.71 -20.55
CA TYR A 226 -0.93 -7.58 -21.74
C TYR A 226 -1.70 -6.99 -22.93
N SER A 227 -1.96 -5.68 -22.92
CA SER A 227 -2.61 -4.98 -24.03
C SER A 227 -1.62 -4.15 -24.87
N PRO A 228 -2.00 -3.74 -26.10
CA PRO A 228 -1.24 -2.76 -26.87
C PRO A 228 -1.01 -1.43 -26.13
N LEU A 229 -1.94 -1.04 -25.24
CA LEU A 229 -1.82 0.16 -24.42
C LEU A 229 -0.63 0.06 -23.45
N GLY A 230 -0.46 -1.07 -22.76
CA GLY A 230 0.67 -1.29 -21.87
C GLY A 230 2.01 -1.15 -22.60
N SER A 231 2.11 -1.75 -23.79
CA SER A 231 3.32 -1.65 -24.62
C SER A 231 3.55 -0.24 -25.15
N ALA A 232 2.49 0.50 -25.49
CA ALA A 232 2.61 1.90 -25.89
C ALA A 232 3.11 2.79 -24.74
N ILE A 233 2.55 2.62 -23.54
CA ILE A 233 2.98 3.34 -22.32
C ILE A 233 4.45 3.01 -22.03
N TYR A 234 4.83 1.74 -22.02
CA TYR A 234 6.21 1.34 -21.72
C TYR A 234 7.20 1.97 -22.70
N ARG A 235 6.96 1.86 -24.01
CA ARG A 235 7.83 2.47 -25.03
C ARG A 235 7.92 3.98 -24.90
N ALA A 236 6.79 4.65 -24.65
CA ALA A 236 6.76 6.11 -24.47
C ALA A 236 7.58 6.54 -23.25
N VAL A 237 7.43 5.84 -22.13
CA VAL A 237 8.12 6.17 -20.88
C VAL A 237 9.62 5.86 -20.96
N THR A 238 10.03 4.77 -21.62
CA THR A 238 11.45 4.39 -21.73
C THR A 238 12.17 5.03 -22.91
N ALA A 239 11.48 5.70 -23.83
CA ALA A 239 12.08 6.35 -24.99
C ALA A 239 13.29 7.22 -24.61
N GLY A 240 14.40 7.02 -25.35
CA GLY A 240 15.66 7.74 -25.15
C GLY A 240 16.33 7.51 -23.81
N SER A 241 16.09 6.38 -23.14
CA SER A 241 16.70 6.05 -21.85
C SER A 241 17.33 4.65 -21.84
N PRO A 242 18.28 4.36 -20.93
CA PRO A 242 18.88 3.02 -20.80
C PRO A 242 17.85 1.90 -20.66
N GLY A 243 16.72 2.17 -19.99
CA GLY A 243 15.62 1.21 -19.82
C GLY A 243 14.92 0.79 -21.11
N ALA A 244 15.12 1.50 -22.23
CA ALA A 244 14.54 1.15 -23.53
C ALA A 244 15.07 -0.20 -24.08
N VAL A 245 16.26 -0.62 -23.64
CA VAL A 245 16.89 -1.87 -24.08
C VAL A 245 16.26 -3.09 -23.41
N ALA A 246 15.66 -2.92 -22.22
CA ALA A 246 15.04 -4.02 -21.50
C ALA A 246 13.73 -4.43 -22.18
N ALA A 247 13.62 -5.73 -22.49
CA ALA A 247 12.37 -6.30 -22.99
C ALA A 247 11.24 -6.10 -21.96
N PRO A 248 10.08 -5.56 -22.35
CA PRO A 248 9.05 -5.10 -21.41
C PRO A 248 8.48 -6.22 -20.53
N LEU A 249 8.38 -7.42 -21.07
CA LEU A 249 7.70 -8.57 -20.43
C LEU A 249 8.65 -9.71 -20.06
N ASP A 250 9.95 -9.52 -20.20
CA ASP A 250 10.94 -10.51 -19.77
C ASP A 250 11.47 -10.15 -18.38
N PHE A 251 11.84 -11.19 -17.63
CA PHE A 251 12.57 -11.02 -16.38
C PHE A 251 14.04 -10.76 -16.69
N ALA A 252 14.68 -9.88 -15.93
CA ALA A 252 16.12 -9.69 -16.04
C ALA A 252 16.85 -10.94 -15.50
N PRO A 253 18.08 -11.22 -15.98
CA PRO A 253 18.87 -12.32 -15.47
C PRO A 253 19.13 -12.17 -13.96
N PHE A 254 19.35 -13.29 -13.28
CA PHE A 254 19.72 -13.28 -11.87
C PHE A 254 21.04 -12.52 -11.67
N PRO A 255 21.16 -11.72 -10.59
CA PRO A 255 22.43 -11.08 -10.25
C PRO A 255 23.52 -12.15 -10.10
N SER A 256 24.70 -11.90 -10.66
CA SER A 256 25.85 -12.79 -10.51
C SER A 256 26.23 -12.90 -9.03
N PRO A 257 26.63 -14.09 -8.52
CA PRO A 257 26.97 -14.30 -7.11
C PRO A 257 28.17 -13.48 -6.58
N MET A 258 28.85 -12.71 -7.42
CA MET A 258 30.08 -11.98 -7.09
C MET A 258 29.98 -10.51 -7.52
N GLY A 259 29.25 -9.72 -6.74
CA GLY A 259 29.18 -8.26 -6.85
C GLY A 259 28.85 -7.63 -5.51
#